data_AF-A0A7W0Y9M0-F1
#
_entry.id   AF-A0A7W0Y9M0-F1
#
_cell.length_a   1.000
_cell.length_b   1.000
_cell.length_c   1.000
_cell.angle_alpha   90.00
_cell.angle_beta   90.00
_cell.angle_gamma   90.00
#
_symmetry.space_group_name_H-M   'P 1'
#
loop_
_entity.id
_entity.type
_entity.pdbx_description
1 polymer ?
#
loop_
_entity_poly.entity_id
_entity_poly.type
_entity_poly.pdbx_seq_one_letter_code
_entity_poly.pdbx_strand_id
1 'polypeptide(L)'
;MLDRWTAVMLFVAATTMACRTGPVHKPGDEWLAAIEFEGNTVLSDRTLRTGLVLDRAQKRGQAPDPYQIQLDLERVRGEYLRRGFLDVGVRSRTDRKGDATTVTYVIEEGPRAATRVAIAGVPEELIDEVRAILPIADGAPFDYAKYDAAKQPLLDVVREAGYARAKLETVVVADRVNRQAIVQLTYELGPKARFGPVEVTGVSGRLAQAVRERIQVDEGRPYSTSAITETRYALYAMRRFSTVRVETAKQIDSADDAVVPISISVSESARREIKLGGGFGLDPASYEVRARIGYSITGWPSPLDTVTIDLRPAYALLRDGTTYVPRIRALAKLERMDLFTTYLKGSIEGGYNYVPIEAYTSYGPLARLGLSRPLFGPRVQVRAGWKIERYEFRDLNPLVDEMTAMRLGLDRAQRNAAFQQAFVIDLRDDLIEPQLGLYAEARVAEGTRYAGSQYNYVQFTPELRGYAPLGPVVVAARVRGGTFYGAVPTTERYFGGGASSQRGFPERR
;
A
#
# COMPACT_ATOMS: atom_id res chain seq x y z
N MET A 1 -13.42 -54.47 -28.05
CA MET A 1 -13.30 -53.15 -28.69
C MET A 1 -13.29 -52.09 -27.61
N LEU A 2 -12.13 -51.80 -27.04
CA LEU A 2 -11.85 -50.63 -26.20
C LEU A 2 -10.40 -50.78 -25.78
N ASP A 3 -9.51 -50.08 -26.47
CA ASP A 3 -8.16 -49.88 -25.97
C ASP A 3 -7.57 -48.59 -26.55
N ARG A 4 -6.74 -47.94 -25.73
CA ARG A 4 -5.75 -46.89 -26.06
C ARG A 4 -6.27 -45.46 -26.27
N TRP A 5 -6.37 -44.73 -25.16
CA TRP A 5 -6.02 -43.30 -25.10
C TRP A 5 -5.11 -43.04 -23.89
N THR A 6 -3.84 -43.43 -24.05
CA THR A 6 -2.71 -42.90 -23.29
C THR A 6 -1.66 -42.45 -24.30
N ALA A 7 -1.78 -41.19 -24.75
CA ALA A 7 -0.72 -40.53 -25.51
C ALA A 7 0.14 -39.75 -24.51
N VAL A 8 1.30 -40.36 -24.27
CA VAL A 8 2.39 -39.95 -23.41
C VAL A 8 2.97 -38.60 -23.83
N MET A 9 3.38 -37.84 -22.80
CA MET A 9 4.23 -36.67 -22.87
C MET A 9 5.41 -36.84 -23.86
N LEU A 10 5.52 -35.93 -24.82
CA LEU A 10 6.81 -35.55 -25.41
C LEU A 10 6.67 -34.17 -26.05
N PHE A 11 6.53 -33.14 -25.21
CA PHE A 11 6.91 -31.80 -25.64
C PHE A 11 8.44 -31.75 -25.57
N VAL A 12 9.06 -32.02 -26.72
CA VAL A 12 10.46 -31.67 -26.99
C VAL A 12 10.55 -30.15 -26.82
N ALA A 13 11.15 -29.72 -25.71
CA ALA A 13 11.67 -28.38 -25.60
C ALA A 13 12.81 -28.27 -26.63
N ALA A 14 12.46 -27.81 -27.83
CA ALA A 14 13.42 -27.25 -28.74
C ALA A 14 13.94 -25.96 -28.10
N THR A 15 14.97 -26.10 -27.28
CA THR A 15 15.91 -25.03 -26.99
C THR A 15 16.49 -24.57 -28.32
N THR A 16 15.83 -23.58 -28.94
CA THR A 16 16.51 -22.69 -29.84
C THR A 16 17.55 -21.97 -28.99
N MET A 17 18.77 -22.53 -28.98
CA MET A 17 19.97 -21.73 -28.88
C MET A 17 19.89 -20.73 -30.02
N ALA A 18 19.21 -19.61 -29.79
CA ALA A 18 19.47 -18.40 -30.52
C ALA A 18 20.92 -18.04 -30.16
N CYS A 19 21.85 -18.55 -30.97
CA CYS A 19 23.13 -17.90 -31.13
C CYS A 19 22.81 -16.42 -31.30
N ARG A 20 23.25 -15.59 -30.34
CA ARG A 20 23.26 -14.14 -30.49
C ARG A 20 24.16 -13.87 -31.70
N THR A 21 23.59 -13.87 -32.89
CA THR A 21 24.26 -13.32 -34.06
C THR A 21 24.36 -11.84 -33.78
N GLY A 22 25.57 -11.40 -33.43
CA GLY A 22 25.90 -9.98 -33.40
C GLY A 22 25.52 -9.31 -34.73
N PRO A 23 25.44 -7.98 -34.75
CA PRO A 23 25.15 -7.25 -35.98
C PRO A 23 26.01 -7.77 -37.15
N VAL A 24 25.39 -7.98 -38.31
CA VAL A 24 26.09 -8.43 -39.52
C VAL A 24 26.82 -7.24 -40.12
N HIS A 25 28.14 -7.27 -40.11
CA HIS A 25 29.00 -6.18 -40.61
C HIS A 25 29.37 -6.43 -42.08
N LYS A 26 29.40 -5.37 -42.89
CA LYS A 26 29.96 -5.44 -44.23
C LYS A 26 31.50 -5.44 -44.13
N PRO A 27 32.21 -6.20 -44.98
CA PRO A 27 33.68 -6.14 -45.02
C PRO A 27 34.16 -4.70 -45.29
N GLY A 28 35.00 -4.14 -44.41
CA GLY A 28 35.52 -2.77 -44.51
C GLY A 28 34.82 -1.70 -43.66
N ASP A 29 33.71 -2.02 -42.98
CA ASP A 29 33.04 -1.09 -42.06
C ASP A 29 33.58 -1.25 -40.63
N GLU A 30 34.15 -0.19 -40.05
CA GLU A 30 34.60 -0.19 -38.64
C GLU A 30 33.42 -0.39 -37.68
N TRP A 31 33.61 -1.19 -36.62
CA TRP A 31 32.60 -1.43 -35.60
C TRP A 31 33.19 -1.63 -34.20
N LEU A 32 32.40 -1.30 -33.18
CA LEU A 32 32.75 -1.54 -31.77
C LEU A 32 32.49 -3.01 -31.40
N ALA A 33 33.56 -3.76 -31.12
CA ALA A 33 33.51 -5.18 -30.80
C ALA A 33 33.16 -5.45 -29.34
N ALA A 34 33.87 -4.79 -28.43
CA ALA A 34 33.71 -4.97 -26.98
C ALA A 34 33.98 -3.66 -26.23
N ILE A 35 33.36 -3.57 -25.05
CA ILE A 35 33.61 -2.54 -24.05
C ILE A 35 34.07 -3.29 -22.81
N GLU A 36 35.28 -3.00 -22.36
CA GLU A 36 35.91 -3.69 -21.23
C GLU A 36 36.29 -2.69 -20.14
N PHE A 37 36.36 -3.18 -18.91
CA PHE A 37 36.78 -2.41 -17.74
C PHE A 37 37.93 -3.16 -17.06
N GLU A 38 38.99 -2.43 -16.72
CA GLU A 38 40.13 -2.96 -15.98
C GLU A 38 40.32 -2.15 -14.70
N GLY A 39 40.60 -2.84 -13.58
CA GLY A 39 40.91 -2.20 -12.29
C GLY A 39 39.71 -1.83 -11.42
N ASN A 40 38.47 -2.08 -11.87
CA ASN A 40 37.27 -1.94 -11.05
C ASN A 40 37.08 -3.15 -10.11
N THR A 41 37.08 -2.90 -8.80
CA THR A 41 36.87 -3.91 -7.77
C THR A 41 35.62 -3.63 -6.94
N VAL A 42 35.26 -2.35 -6.79
CA VAL A 42 34.10 -1.92 -5.99
C VAL A 42 32.84 -1.88 -6.84
N LEU A 43 32.95 -1.51 -8.12
CA LEU A 43 31.83 -1.43 -9.05
C LEU A 43 31.91 -2.52 -10.10
N SER A 44 30.78 -3.22 -10.31
CA SER A 44 30.70 -4.24 -11.35
C SER A 44 30.68 -3.63 -12.75
N ASP A 45 31.21 -4.35 -13.74
CA ASP A 45 31.18 -3.99 -15.15
C ASP A 45 29.75 -3.67 -15.62
N ARG A 46 28.77 -4.43 -15.13
CA ARG A 46 27.36 -4.21 -15.44
C ARG A 46 26.90 -2.82 -14.97
N THR A 47 27.31 -2.39 -13.78
CA THR A 47 27.00 -1.06 -13.24
C THR A 47 27.63 0.02 -14.11
N LEU A 48 28.92 -0.10 -14.42
CA LEU A 48 29.67 0.90 -15.20
C LEU A 48 29.21 0.97 -16.67
N ARG A 49 28.78 -0.15 -17.24
CA ARG A 49 28.27 -0.24 -18.62
C ARG A 49 26.88 0.36 -18.77
N THR A 50 26.11 0.47 -17.69
CA THR A 50 24.72 0.94 -17.78
C THR A 50 24.68 2.43 -18.12
N GLY A 51 24.02 2.77 -19.24
CA GLY A 51 23.83 4.17 -19.65
C GLY A 51 24.97 4.75 -20.50
N LEU A 52 26.00 3.96 -20.83
CA LEU A 52 27.05 4.36 -21.78
C LEU A 52 26.48 4.57 -23.20
N VAL A 53 27.02 5.54 -23.93
CA VAL A 53 26.70 5.77 -25.35
C VAL A 53 27.23 4.62 -26.19
N LEU A 54 28.46 4.17 -25.91
CA LEU A 54 29.13 3.09 -26.61
C LEU A 54 28.38 1.77 -26.46
N ASP A 55 27.69 1.50 -25.35
CA ASP A 55 26.87 0.29 -25.21
C ASP A 55 25.71 0.26 -26.24
N ARG A 56 25.16 1.44 -26.56
CA ARG A 56 24.14 1.58 -27.62
C ARG A 56 24.77 1.49 -29.02
N ALA A 57 25.96 2.07 -29.21
CA ALA A 57 26.70 1.97 -30.47
C ALA A 57 27.08 0.51 -30.79
N GLN A 58 27.58 -0.24 -29.81
CA GLN A 58 27.91 -1.67 -29.93
C GLN A 58 26.69 -2.50 -30.36
N LYS A 59 25.54 -2.30 -29.70
CA LYS A 59 24.28 -2.99 -30.05
C LYS A 59 23.77 -2.68 -31.46
N ARG A 60 24.11 -1.50 -32.00
CA ARG A 60 23.78 -1.06 -33.36
C ARG A 60 24.86 -1.42 -34.38
N GLY A 61 25.97 -2.02 -33.94
CA GLY A 61 27.11 -2.36 -34.80
C GLY A 61 27.84 -1.14 -35.38
N GLN A 62 27.84 -0.01 -34.66
CA GLN A 62 28.48 1.24 -35.09
C GLN A 62 29.93 1.31 -34.62
N ALA A 63 30.77 2.03 -35.37
CA ALA A 63 32.13 2.39 -34.94
C ALA A 63 32.08 3.30 -33.69
N PRO A 64 33.05 3.17 -32.77
CA PRO A 64 33.16 4.05 -31.63
C PRO A 64 33.67 5.43 -32.06
N ASP A 65 32.89 6.47 -31.80
CA ASP A 65 33.28 7.86 -32.02
C ASP A 65 34.20 8.33 -30.87
N PRO A 66 35.37 8.95 -31.14
CA PRO A 66 36.26 9.52 -30.12
C PRO A 66 35.56 10.42 -29.09
N TYR A 67 34.56 11.20 -29.51
CA TYR A 67 33.79 12.04 -28.60
C TYR A 67 32.93 11.21 -27.64
N GLN A 68 32.34 10.11 -28.13
CA GLN A 68 31.56 9.19 -27.30
C GLN A 68 32.44 8.46 -26.29
N ILE A 69 33.67 8.08 -26.68
CA ILE A 69 34.65 7.46 -25.77
C ILE A 69 34.94 8.40 -24.60
N GLN A 70 35.21 9.68 -24.86
CA GLN A 70 35.47 10.67 -23.82
C GLN A 70 34.25 10.96 -22.94
N LEU A 71 33.06 11.05 -23.54
CA LEU A 71 31.83 11.23 -22.79
C LEU A 71 31.55 10.06 -21.82
N ASP A 72 31.77 8.83 -22.28
CA ASP A 72 31.60 7.64 -21.46
C ASP A 72 32.71 7.48 -20.42
N LEU A 73 33.93 7.94 -20.71
CA LEU A 73 35.01 8.07 -19.71
C LEU A 73 34.56 8.95 -18.54
N GLU A 74 34.04 10.13 -18.83
CA GLU A 74 33.56 11.06 -17.79
C GLU A 74 32.34 10.52 -17.03
N ARG A 75 31.50 9.69 -17.66
CA ARG A 75 30.41 9.00 -16.96
C ARG A 75 30.92 7.94 -15.99
N VAL A 76 31.86 7.11 -16.41
CA VAL A 76 32.52 6.13 -15.54
C VAL A 76 33.16 6.86 -14.37
N ARG A 77 33.89 7.95 -14.64
CA ARG A 77 34.49 8.79 -13.60
C ARG A 77 33.44 9.36 -12.63
N GLY A 78 32.36 9.91 -13.16
CA GLY A 78 31.25 10.44 -12.37
C GLY A 78 30.62 9.40 -11.43
N GLU A 79 30.52 8.15 -11.87
CA GLU A 79 29.94 7.06 -11.08
C GLU A 79 30.80 6.71 -9.84
N TYR A 80 32.13 6.79 -9.97
CA TYR A 80 33.06 6.68 -8.86
C TYR A 80 33.04 7.91 -7.94
N LEU A 81 33.04 9.11 -8.51
CA LEU A 81 32.96 10.36 -7.74
C LEU A 81 31.70 10.40 -6.87
N ARG A 82 30.56 9.93 -7.38
CA ARG A 82 29.30 9.83 -6.63
C ARG A 82 29.37 8.88 -5.43
N ARG A 83 30.32 7.96 -5.38
CA ARG A 83 30.56 7.04 -4.25
C ARG A 83 31.74 7.44 -3.36
N GLY A 84 32.26 8.66 -3.58
CA GLY A 84 33.32 9.24 -2.77
C GLY A 84 34.74 8.90 -3.21
N PHE A 85 34.96 8.36 -4.40
CA PHE A 85 36.31 8.12 -4.93
C PHE A 85 36.84 9.40 -5.60
N LEU A 86 37.34 10.35 -4.80
CA LEU A 86 37.72 11.71 -5.27
C LEU A 86 38.98 11.75 -6.14
N ASP A 87 39.84 10.76 -5.96
CA ASP A 87 41.12 10.62 -6.67
C ASP A 87 41.06 9.58 -7.80
N VAL A 88 39.84 9.23 -8.26
CA VAL A 88 39.67 8.23 -9.32
C VAL A 88 40.35 8.68 -10.62
N GLY A 89 41.23 7.82 -11.11
CA GLY A 89 41.83 7.90 -12.43
C GLY A 89 41.05 7.02 -13.41
N VAL A 90 40.58 7.59 -14.53
CA VAL A 90 40.00 6.80 -15.62
C VAL A 90 40.72 7.17 -16.90
N ARG A 91 41.23 6.16 -17.61
CA ARG A 91 41.87 6.30 -18.92
C ARG A 91 41.18 5.37 -19.90
N SER A 92 41.09 5.77 -21.15
CA SER A 92 40.63 4.89 -22.24
C SER A 92 41.82 4.39 -23.05
N ARG A 93 41.80 3.10 -23.37
CA ARG A 93 42.68 2.45 -24.34
C ARG A 93 41.81 1.89 -25.45
N THR A 94 42.23 2.08 -26.70
CA THR A 94 41.50 1.59 -27.86
C THR A 94 42.40 0.65 -28.65
N ASP A 95 41.99 -0.62 -28.73
CA ASP A 95 42.72 -1.67 -29.42
C ASP A 95 41.95 -2.06 -30.70
N ARG A 96 42.58 -1.88 -31.86
CA ARG A 96 42.00 -2.21 -33.18
C ARG A 96 42.59 -3.52 -33.71
N LYS A 97 41.72 -4.42 -34.17
CA LYS A 97 42.10 -5.68 -34.84
C LYS A 97 41.29 -5.83 -36.13
N GLY A 98 41.87 -5.39 -37.25
CA GLY A 98 41.13 -5.21 -38.50
C GLY A 98 40.08 -4.10 -38.33
N ASP A 99 38.85 -4.36 -38.79
CA ASP A 99 37.73 -3.41 -38.68
C ASP A 99 37.03 -3.43 -37.30
N ALA A 100 37.46 -4.33 -36.41
CA ALA A 100 36.90 -4.46 -35.06
C ALA A 100 37.71 -3.62 -34.05
N THR A 101 37.01 -2.75 -33.31
CA THR A 101 37.59 -1.89 -32.28
C THR A 101 37.14 -2.32 -30.89
N THR A 102 38.05 -2.51 -29.94
CA THR A 102 37.75 -2.73 -28.51
C THR A 102 38.13 -1.49 -27.73
N VAL A 103 37.22 -1.01 -26.87
CA VAL A 103 37.47 0.13 -25.99
C VAL A 103 37.55 -0.38 -24.56
N THR A 104 38.70 -0.20 -23.93
CA THR A 104 38.97 -0.61 -22.55
C THR A 104 39.12 0.62 -21.67
N TYR A 105 38.32 0.72 -20.62
CA TYR A 105 38.44 1.75 -19.60
C TYR A 105 39.29 1.22 -18.43
N VAL A 106 40.50 1.76 -18.30
CA VAL A 106 41.43 1.43 -17.21
C VAL A 106 41.16 2.37 -16.04
N ILE A 107 40.77 1.81 -14.90
CA ILE A 107 40.30 2.52 -13.72
C ILE A 107 41.28 2.33 -12.57
N GLU A 108 41.76 3.43 -12.01
CA GLU A 108 42.49 3.49 -10.75
C GLU A 108 41.54 4.05 -9.70
N GLU A 109 40.87 3.18 -8.94
CA GLU A 109 39.75 3.59 -8.06
C GLU A 109 40.17 4.58 -6.97
N GLY A 110 41.32 4.34 -6.33
CA GLY A 110 41.78 5.10 -5.16
C GLY A 110 40.96 4.82 -3.89
N PRO A 111 41.32 5.43 -2.74
CA PRO A 111 40.57 5.29 -1.50
C PRO A 111 39.26 6.12 -1.53
N ARG A 112 38.26 5.71 -0.75
CA ARG A 112 37.05 6.51 -0.54
C ARG A 112 37.34 7.68 0.40
N ALA A 113 36.83 8.85 0.05
CA ALA A 113 36.92 10.03 0.89
C ALA A 113 36.01 9.91 2.11
N ALA A 114 36.53 10.35 3.26
CA ALA A 114 35.76 10.48 4.48
C ALA A 114 34.88 11.74 4.40
N THR A 115 33.67 11.67 4.95
CA THR A 115 32.77 12.81 4.98
C THR A 115 33.08 13.71 6.16
N ARG A 116 33.03 15.03 5.95
CA ARG A 116 32.96 16.03 7.01
C ARG A 116 31.74 16.91 6.76
N VAL A 117 30.85 17.02 7.73
CA VAL A 117 29.61 17.78 7.59
C VAL A 117 29.75 19.11 8.34
N ALA A 118 29.52 20.21 7.64
CA ALA A 118 29.43 21.55 8.20
C ALA A 118 27.99 22.06 8.04
N ILE A 119 27.30 22.28 9.17
CA ILE A 119 25.92 22.78 9.22
C ILE A 119 25.96 24.23 9.73
N ALA A 120 25.30 25.14 9.01
CA ALA A 120 25.22 26.55 9.36
C ALA A 120 23.79 27.08 9.18
N GLY A 121 23.41 28.09 9.97
CA GLY A 121 22.11 28.78 9.84
C GLY A 121 20.91 28.04 10.44
N VAL A 122 21.11 26.94 11.16
CA VAL A 122 20.05 26.22 11.89
C VAL A 122 19.93 26.78 13.31
N PRO A 123 18.71 26.95 13.85
CA PRO A 123 18.52 27.28 15.27
C PRO A 123 19.11 26.20 16.17
N GLU A 124 19.74 26.59 17.28
CA GLU A 124 20.41 25.66 18.20
C GLU A 124 19.49 24.52 18.68
N GLU A 125 18.22 24.86 18.91
CA GLU A 125 17.15 23.91 19.30
C GLU A 125 16.88 22.79 18.29
N LEU A 126 17.23 22.97 17.01
CA LEU A 126 16.96 21.98 15.94
C LEU A 126 18.21 21.25 15.45
N ILE A 127 19.42 21.62 15.90
CA ILE A 127 20.68 21.05 15.39
C ILE A 127 20.72 19.53 15.63
N ASP A 128 20.30 19.07 16.80
CA ASP A 128 20.30 17.65 17.15
C ASP A 128 19.31 16.86 16.30
N GLU A 129 18.12 17.41 16.02
CA GLU A 129 17.12 16.79 15.14
C GLU A 129 17.61 16.68 13.70
N VAL A 130 18.19 17.77 13.17
CA VAL A 130 18.80 17.79 11.84
C VAL A 130 19.92 16.75 11.74
N ARG A 131 20.78 16.66 12.78
CA ARG A 131 21.89 15.69 12.82
C ARG A 131 21.41 14.25 12.95
N ALA A 132 20.31 14.00 13.66
CA ALA A 132 19.72 12.66 13.80
C ALA A 132 19.13 12.13 12.49
N ILE A 133 18.56 13.01 11.66
CA ILE A 133 17.97 12.63 10.36
C ILE A 133 19.03 12.48 9.26
N LEU A 134 20.18 13.16 9.38
CA LEU A 134 21.24 13.12 8.39
C LEU A 134 21.84 11.69 8.26
N PRO A 135 21.70 11.01 7.11
CA PRO A 135 22.17 9.64 6.92
C PRO A 135 23.69 9.53 6.68
N ILE A 136 24.39 10.67 6.68
CA ILE A 136 25.83 10.77 6.47
C ILE A 136 26.48 11.27 7.76
N ALA A 137 27.34 10.42 8.33
CA ALA A 137 28.09 10.74 9.55
C ALA A 137 29.50 11.26 9.22
N ASP A 138 30.02 12.10 10.10
CA ASP A 138 31.43 12.50 10.08
C ASP A 138 32.35 11.26 10.12
N GLY A 139 33.37 11.24 9.26
CA GLY A 139 34.31 10.12 9.12
C GLY A 139 33.82 8.94 8.27
N ALA A 140 32.52 8.82 7.99
CA ALA A 140 31.99 7.76 7.14
C ALA A 140 32.29 8.01 5.66
N PRO A 141 32.41 6.95 4.82
CA PRO A 141 32.63 7.11 3.38
C PRO A 141 31.51 7.92 2.72
N PHE A 142 31.89 8.90 1.89
CA PHE A 142 30.91 9.74 1.19
C PHE A 142 30.04 8.94 0.22
N ASP A 143 28.74 9.27 0.19
CA ASP A 143 27.76 8.68 -0.71
C ASP A 143 26.79 9.76 -1.18
N TYR A 144 26.85 10.07 -2.47
CA TYR A 144 26.02 11.11 -3.08
C TYR A 144 24.52 10.77 -3.04
N ALA A 145 24.15 9.49 -3.15
CA ALA A 145 22.74 9.10 -3.13
C ALA A 145 22.13 9.35 -1.75
N LYS A 146 22.87 9.05 -0.67
CA LYS A 146 22.46 9.41 0.70
C LYS A 146 22.36 10.92 0.89
N TYR A 147 23.31 11.67 0.35
CA TYR A 147 23.35 13.13 0.43
C TYR A 147 22.15 13.76 -0.26
N ASP A 148 21.88 13.33 -1.50
CA ASP A 148 20.80 13.88 -2.31
C ASP A 148 19.42 13.55 -1.73
N ALA A 149 19.24 12.32 -1.25
CA ALA A 149 18.01 11.89 -0.58
C ALA A 149 17.75 12.63 0.75
N ALA A 150 18.80 13.10 1.43
CA ALA A 150 18.66 13.80 2.71
C ALA A 150 18.16 15.25 2.57
N LYS A 151 18.32 15.89 1.41
CA LYS A 151 18.05 17.34 1.24
C LYS A 151 16.63 17.76 1.65
N GLN A 152 15.61 17.03 1.18
CA GLN A 152 14.22 17.36 1.50
C GLN A 152 13.90 17.10 2.98
N PRO A 153 14.17 15.90 3.55
CA PRO A 153 13.98 15.66 4.99
C PRO A 153 14.66 16.70 5.89
N LEU A 154 15.90 17.10 5.56
CA LEU A 154 16.66 18.10 6.30
C LEU A 154 16.00 19.49 6.28
N LEU A 155 15.38 19.85 5.16
CA LEU A 155 14.63 21.10 5.01
C LEU A 155 13.28 21.03 5.74
N ASP A 156 12.63 19.86 5.73
CA ASP A 156 11.34 19.64 6.35
C ASP A 156 11.38 19.79 7.88
N VAL A 157 12.48 19.40 8.55
CA VAL A 157 12.68 19.64 10.01
C VAL A 157 12.48 21.11 10.36
N VAL A 158 13.11 22.00 9.59
CA VAL A 158 13.08 23.43 9.86
C VAL A 158 11.73 24.03 9.46
N ARG A 159 11.12 23.54 8.38
CA ARG A 159 9.75 23.94 8.02
C ARG A 159 8.71 23.50 9.04
N GLU A 160 8.90 22.34 9.66
CA GLU A 160 8.04 21.84 10.73
C GLU A 160 8.09 22.71 11.97
N ALA A 161 9.27 23.27 12.29
CA ALA A 161 9.44 24.25 13.36
C ALA A 161 8.85 25.64 13.06
N GLY A 162 8.20 25.82 11.91
CA GLY A 162 7.47 27.03 11.53
C GLY A 162 8.19 27.94 10.53
N TYR A 163 9.36 27.58 10.04
CA TYR A 163 10.09 28.38 9.04
C TYR A 163 9.62 28.04 7.61
N ALA A 164 8.42 28.48 7.25
CA ALA A 164 7.79 28.13 5.96
C ALA A 164 8.64 28.52 4.73
N ARG A 165 9.38 29.64 4.83
CA ARG A 165 10.22 30.19 3.76
C ARG A 165 11.66 29.66 3.80
N ALA A 166 11.93 28.66 4.64
CA ALA A 166 13.26 28.11 4.76
C ALA A 166 13.77 27.59 3.41
N LYS A 167 15.05 27.86 3.15
CA LYS A 167 15.82 27.29 2.05
C LYS A 167 17.05 26.59 2.62
N LEU A 168 17.47 25.54 1.92
CA LEU A 168 18.67 24.79 2.23
C LEU A 168 19.59 24.83 1.01
N GLU A 169 20.71 25.52 1.15
CA GLU A 169 21.79 25.51 0.16
C GLU A 169 22.78 24.41 0.54
N THR A 170 23.10 23.55 -0.44
CA THR A 170 23.94 22.37 -0.20
C THR A 170 25.08 22.32 -1.20
N VAL A 171 26.32 22.30 -0.72
CA VAL A 171 27.53 22.25 -1.54
C VAL A 171 28.42 21.11 -1.04
N VAL A 172 29.01 20.36 -1.97
CA VAL A 172 30.03 19.35 -1.64
C VAL A 172 31.36 19.82 -2.20
N VAL A 173 32.32 20.06 -1.31
CA VAL A 173 33.69 20.45 -1.67
C VAL A 173 34.60 19.24 -1.55
N ALA A 174 35.27 18.88 -2.64
CA ALA A 174 36.24 17.79 -2.67
C ALA A 174 37.60 18.30 -2.20
N ASP A 175 38.03 17.90 -1.00
CA ASP A 175 39.37 18.13 -0.49
C ASP A 175 40.24 16.91 -0.79
N ARG A 176 40.98 16.97 -1.91
CA ARG A 176 41.88 15.89 -2.33
C ARG A 176 43.13 15.77 -1.45
N VAL A 177 43.55 16.85 -0.78
CA VAL A 177 44.75 16.83 0.06
C VAL A 177 44.49 16.00 1.31
N ASN A 178 43.35 16.26 1.97
CA ASN A 178 42.95 15.53 3.17
C ASN A 178 42.12 14.27 2.87
N ARG A 179 41.80 14.01 1.60
CA ARG A 179 40.93 12.92 1.13
C ARG A 179 39.55 12.98 1.82
N GLN A 180 38.96 14.17 1.84
CA GLN A 180 37.69 14.45 2.49
C GLN A 180 36.68 15.02 1.50
N ALA A 181 35.41 14.62 1.66
CA ALA A 181 34.27 15.28 1.04
C ALA A 181 33.62 16.17 2.10
N ILE A 182 33.76 17.49 1.96
CA ILE A 182 33.19 18.47 2.89
C ILE A 182 31.78 18.80 2.40
N VAL A 183 30.78 18.35 3.15
CA VAL A 183 29.37 18.63 2.89
C VAL A 183 28.98 19.88 3.68
N GLN A 184 28.70 20.96 2.96
CA GLN A 184 28.25 22.23 3.53
C GLN A 184 26.73 22.32 3.37
N LEU A 185 26.04 22.48 4.50
CA LEU A 185 24.59 22.63 4.60
C LEU A 185 24.30 23.99 5.23
N THR A 186 23.91 24.96 4.40
CA THR A 186 23.63 26.34 4.83
C THR A 186 22.13 26.61 4.77
N TYR A 187 21.54 26.96 5.90
CA TYR A 187 20.11 27.24 6.01
C TYR A 187 19.84 28.74 5.98
N GLU A 188 18.87 29.14 5.15
CA GLU A 188 18.26 30.47 5.15
C GLU A 188 16.83 30.35 5.69
N LEU A 189 16.61 30.68 6.96
CA LEU A 189 15.36 30.35 7.65
C LEU A 189 14.17 31.25 7.26
N GLY A 190 14.40 32.56 7.16
CA GLY A 190 13.33 33.56 7.17
C GLY A 190 12.60 33.65 8.54
N PRO A 191 11.55 34.47 8.67
CA PRO A 191 10.78 34.59 9.91
C PRO A 191 9.90 33.37 10.17
N LYS A 192 9.60 33.09 11.45
CA LYS A 192 8.60 32.07 11.83
C LYS A 192 7.23 32.47 11.30
N ALA A 193 6.60 31.55 10.59
CA ALA A 193 5.34 31.76 9.90
C ALA A 193 4.13 31.23 10.67
N ARG A 194 2.97 31.78 10.34
CA ARG A 194 1.64 31.33 10.78
C ARG A 194 0.76 31.06 9.56
N PHE A 195 -0.23 30.19 9.73
CA PHE A 195 -1.25 30.00 8.70
C PHE A 195 -2.10 31.26 8.55
N GLY A 196 -2.32 31.66 7.30
CA GLY A 196 -3.22 32.74 6.94
C GLY A 196 -4.61 32.23 6.57
N PRO A 197 -5.37 33.04 5.81
CA PRO A 197 -6.69 32.66 5.34
C PRO A 197 -6.66 31.33 4.56
N VAL A 198 -7.65 30.48 4.84
CA VAL A 198 -7.81 29.18 4.18
C VAL A 198 -8.96 29.24 3.19
N GLU A 199 -8.65 29.13 1.91
CA GLU A 199 -9.65 29.06 0.84
C GLU A 199 -9.92 27.61 0.45
N VAL A 200 -11.21 27.22 0.42
CA VAL A 200 -11.63 25.87 0.03
C VAL A 200 -12.47 25.95 -1.24
N THR A 201 -11.99 25.32 -2.32
CA THR A 201 -12.64 25.32 -3.64
C THR A 201 -12.97 23.90 -4.13
N GLY A 202 -13.99 23.79 -4.99
CA GLY A 202 -14.40 22.52 -5.60
C GLY A 202 -15.36 21.66 -4.78
N VAL A 203 -15.92 22.20 -3.69
CA VAL A 203 -16.92 21.54 -2.84
C VAL A 203 -17.93 22.56 -2.31
N SER A 204 -19.19 22.15 -2.09
CA SER A 204 -20.24 23.03 -1.58
C SER A 204 -21.15 22.36 -0.53
N GLY A 205 -22.04 23.15 0.08
CA GLY A 205 -23.06 22.68 1.02
C GLY A 205 -22.49 21.94 2.24
N ARG A 206 -23.18 20.87 2.67
CA ARG A 206 -22.78 20.07 3.85
C ARG A 206 -21.44 19.36 3.68
N LEU A 207 -21.07 19.00 2.45
CA LEU A 207 -19.77 18.37 2.20
C LEU A 207 -18.63 19.38 2.43
N ALA A 208 -18.84 20.66 2.07
CA ALA A 208 -17.84 21.71 2.33
C ALA A 208 -17.67 21.97 3.83
N GLN A 209 -18.75 21.90 4.62
CA GLN A 209 -18.65 21.96 6.09
C GLN A 209 -17.83 20.79 6.64
N ALA A 210 -18.10 19.56 6.18
CA ALA A 210 -17.35 18.37 6.59
C ALA A 210 -15.85 18.46 6.20
N VAL A 211 -15.53 19.10 5.07
CA VAL A 211 -14.14 19.41 4.68
C VAL A 211 -13.51 20.38 5.68
N ARG A 212 -14.20 21.49 6.02
CA ARG A 212 -13.67 22.49 6.97
C ARG A 212 -13.40 21.92 8.35
N GLU A 213 -14.26 21.06 8.87
CA GLU A 213 -14.08 20.38 10.17
C GLU A 213 -12.86 19.44 10.24
N ARG A 214 -12.21 19.16 9.10
CA ARG A 214 -11.02 18.30 8.98
C ARG A 214 -9.74 19.07 8.65
N ILE A 215 -9.85 20.38 8.45
CA ILE A 215 -8.70 21.26 8.23
C ILE A 215 -7.99 21.42 9.57
N GLN A 216 -6.68 21.20 9.60
CA GLN A 216 -5.85 21.42 10.79
C GLN A 216 -5.01 22.70 10.71
N VAL A 217 -4.96 23.32 9.54
CA VAL A 217 -4.21 24.54 9.23
C VAL A 217 -5.04 25.80 9.53
N ASP A 218 -5.62 25.86 10.72
CA ASP A 218 -6.44 27.00 11.16
C ASP A 218 -5.64 28.31 11.14
N GLU A 219 -6.29 29.40 10.71
CA GLU A 219 -5.69 30.73 10.64
C GLU A 219 -5.12 31.17 12.01
N GLY A 220 -3.91 31.74 11.99
CA GLY A 220 -3.19 32.20 13.17
C GLY A 220 -2.35 31.15 13.91
N ARG A 221 -2.56 29.85 13.63
CA ARG A 221 -1.69 28.79 14.18
C ARG A 221 -0.27 28.86 13.60
N PRO A 222 0.76 28.43 14.36
CA PRO A 222 2.10 28.27 13.83
C PRO A 222 2.09 27.39 12.57
N TYR A 223 2.87 27.77 11.56
CA TYR A 223 3.02 26.98 10.37
C TYR A 223 3.65 25.62 10.72
N SER A 224 3.13 24.55 10.13
CA SER A 224 3.65 23.20 10.32
C SER A 224 3.36 22.37 9.06
N THR A 225 4.35 21.60 8.61
CA THR A 225 4.20 20.73 7.44
C THR A 225 3.38 19.48 7.76
N SER A 226 3.43 19.01 9.01
CA SER A 226 2.61 17.91 9.50
C SER A 226 1.12 18.27 9.45
N ALA A 227 0.73 19.47 9.89
CA ALA A 227 -0.65 19.94 9.81
C ALA A 227 -1.21 20.00 8.36
N ILE A 228 -0.39 20.41 7.38
CA ILE A 228 -0.75 20.39 5.95
C ILE A 228 -0.97 18.95 5.48
N THR A 229 -0.07 18.05 5.86
CA THR A 229 -0.07 16.64 5.47
C THR A 229 -1.24 15.88 6.08
N GLU A 230 -1.49 16.11 7.37
CA GLU A 230 -2.63 15.57 8.11
C GLU A 230 -3.96 16.07 7.54
N THR A 231 -4.06 17.36 7.18
CA THR A 231 -5.22 17.91 6.48
C THR A 231 -5.44 17.16 5.17
N ARG A 232 -4.40 17.00 4.34
CA ARG A 232 -4.48 16.26 3.07
C ARG A 232 -4.96 14.81 3.29
N TYR A 233 -4.39 14.11 4.27
CA TYR A 233 -4.77 12.73 4.60
C TYR A 233 -6.21 12.64 5.13
N ALA A 234 -6.64 13.57 5.97
CA ALA A 234 -8.00 13.60 6.50
C ALA A 234 -9.04 13.78 5.39
N LEU A 235 -8.76 14.63 4.40
CA LEU A 235 -9.62 14.84 3.23
C LEU A 235 -9.65 13.62 2.29
N TYR A 236 -8.51 12.99 2.02
CA TYR A 236 -8.48 11.73 1.26
C TYR A 236 -9.22 10.59 1.99
N ALA A 237 -9.11 10.53 3.33
CA ALA A 237 -9.78 9.52 4.15
C ALA A 237 -11.32 9.63 4.11
N MET A 238 -11.88 10.77 3.69
CA MET A 238 -13.31 10.92 3.43
C MET A 238 -13.78 10.02 2.28
N ARG A 239 -12.89 9.64 1.34
CA ARG A 239 -13.25 8.88 0.11
C ARG A 239 -14.38 9.56 -0.68
N ARG A 240 -14.32 10.89 -0.74
CA ARG A 240 -15.25 11.75 -1.49
C ARG A 240 -14.57 12.49 -2.64
N PHE A 241 -13.24 12.51 -2.66
CA PHE A 241 -12.46 13.28 -3.60
C PHE A 241 -11.49 12.38 -4.35
N SER A 242 -11.41 12.58 -5.67
CA SER A 242 -10.41 11.94 -6.54
C SER A 242 -9.06 12.65 -6.42
N THR A 243 -9.09 13.96 -6.22
CA THR A 243 -7.91 14.83 -6.09
C THR A 243 -8.08 15.77 -4.91
N VAL A 244 -7.05 15.89 -4.08
CA VAL A 244 -6.93 16.88 -3.01
C VAL A 244 -5.59 17.58 -3.18
N ARG A 245 -5.61 18.89 -3.43
CA ARG A 245 -4.42 19.74 -3.47
C ARG A 245 -4.50 20.72 -2.31
N VAL A 246 -3.43 20.73 -1.51
CA VAL A 246 -3.24 21.69 -0.43
C VAL A 246 -1.96 22.43 -0.78
N GLU A 247 -2.10 23.67 -1.22
CA GLU A 247 -1.02 24.51 -1.72
C GLU A 247 -0.87 25.74 -0.82
N THR A 248 0.38 26.11 -0.54
CA THR A 248 0.72 27.42 0.02
C THR A 248 0.79 28.41 -1.14
N ALA A 249 0.19 29.59 -1.01
CA ALA A 249 0.30 30.62 -2.05
C ALA A 249 1.79 30.91 -2.36
N LYS A 250 2.15 30.87 -3.65
CA LYS A 250 3.54 31.02 -4.12
C LYS A 250 4.12 32.43 -3.98
N GLN A 251 3.25 33.43 -3.82
CA GLN A 251 3.64 34.83 -3.68
C GLN A 251 3.14 35.33 -2.34
N ILE A 252 4.09 35.60 -1.44
CA ILE A 252 3.81 36.36 -0.24
C ILE A 252 4.46 37.72 -0.48
N ASP A 253 3.67 38.66 -0.99
CA ASP A 253 4.14 39.96 -1.49
C ASP A 253 4.57 40.93 -0.37
N SER A 254 4.54 40.51 0.89
CA SER A 254 4.92 41.34 2.03
C SER A 254 5.99 40.67 2.89
N ALA A 255 7.08 41.39 3.09
CA ALA A 255 8.23 40.99 3.89
C ALA A 255 7.95 41.03 5.41
N ASP A 256 6.90 41.75 5.84
CA ASP A 256 6.67 42.06 7.25
C ASP A 256 5.67 41.12 7.96
N ASP A 257 4.75 40.48 7.24
CA ASP A 257 3.83 39.52 7.84
C ASP A 257 4.17 38.10 7.40
N ALA A 258 4.67 37.30 8.35
CA ALA A 258 4.95 35.88 8.19
C ALA A 258 3.65 35.05 8.15
N VAL A 259 2.67 35.50 7.36
CA VAL A 259 1.37 34.85 7.18
C VAL A 259 1.39 34.09 5.86
N VAL A 260 1.02 32.81 5.89
CA VAL A 260 1.05 31.91 4.73
C VAL A 260 -0.39 31.51 4.37
N PRO A 261 -0.99 32.12 3.33
CA PRO A 261 -2.31 31.72 2.85
C PRO A 261 -2.30 30.28 2.33
N ILE A 262 -3.37 29.54 2.61
CA ILE A 262 -3.54 28.15 2.16
C ILE A 262 -4.70 28.07 1.19
N SER A 263 -4.46 27.48 0.02
CA SER A 263 -5.49 27.11 -0.93
C SER A 263 -5.69 25.60 -0.92
N ILE A 264 -6.92 25.18 -0.61
CA ILE A 264 -7.34 23.78 -0.65
C ILE A 264 -8.31 23.62 -1.82
N SER A 265 -7.86 22.94 -2.87
CA SER A 265 -8.72 22.58 -4.00
C SER A 265 -9.00 21.08 -3.99
N VAL A 266 -10.28 20.73 -4.04
CA VAL A 266 -10.73 19.34 -4.08
C VAL A 266 -11.55 19.07 -5.33
N SER A 267 -11.47 17.85 -5.85
CA SER A 267 -12.31 17.38 -6.94
C SER A 267 -13.09 16.16 -6.48
N GLU A 268 -14.42 16.24 -6.51
CA GLU A 268 -15.29 15.13 -6.09
C GLU A 268 -15.04 13.87 -6.93
N SER A 269 -15.10 12.71 -6.28
CA SER A 269 -15.01 11.41 -6.94
C SER A 269 -16.27 11.13 -7.77
N ALA A 270 -16.17 10.15 -8.67
CA ALA A 270 -17.33 9.67 -9.42
C ALA A 270 -18.47 9.29 -8.47
N ARG A 271 -19.64 9.90 -8.70
CA ARG A 271 -20.82 9.71 -7.84
C ARG A 271 -21.35 8.28 -7.89
N ARG A 272 -21.21 7.61 -9.03
CA ARG A 272 -21.75 6.28 -9.29
C ARG A 272 -20.63 5.33 -9.66
N GLU A 273 -20.63 4.15 -9.06
CA GLU A 273 -19.65 3.10 -9.31
C GLU A 273 -20.38 1.77 -9.54
N ILE A 274 -20.04 1.07 -10.62
CA ILE A 274 -20.52 -0.29 -10.91
C ILE A 274 -19.34 -1.24 -10.75
N LYS A 275 -19.53 -2.32 -10.00
CA LYS A 275 -18.55 -3.39 -9.78
C LYS A 275 -19.08 -4.67 -10.38
N LEU A 276 -18.39 -5.20 -11.37
CA LEU A 276 -18.68 -6.50 -11.95
C LEU A 276 -17.47 -7.40 -11.72
N GLY A 277 -17.71 -8.63 -11.27
CA GLY A 277 -16.67 -9.60 -11.04
C GLY A 277 -17.18 -11.02 -11.21
N GLY A 278 -16.28 -11.90 -11.65
CA GLY A 278 -16.48 -13.34 -11.70
C GLY A 278 -15.32 -14.05 -11.01
N GLY A 279 -15.54 -15.26 -10.54
CA GLY A 279 -14.47 -16.08 -9.99
C GLY A 279 -14.86 -17.54 -9.91
N PHE A 280 -13.85 -18.39 -9.82
CA PHE A 280 -14.00 -19.79 -9.46
C PHE A 280 -13.32 -20.05 -8.11
N GLY A 281 -13.83 -21.02 -7.37
CA GLY A 281 -13.29 -21.47 -6.09
C GLY A 281 -13.10 -22.98 -6.12
N LEU A 282 -11.94 -23.44 -5.66
CA LEU A 282 -11.67 -24.85 -5.44
C LEU A 282 -11.51 -25.04 -3.93
N ASP A 283 -12.50 -25.65 -3.29
CA ASP A 283 -12.43 -26.10 -1.91
C ASP A 283 -12.22 -27.63 -1.91
N PRO A 284 -11.57 -28.21 -0.89
CA PRO A 284 -11.56 -29.67 -0.71
C PRO A 284 -12.95 -30.32 -0.81
N ALA A 285 -14.03 -29.64 -0.42
CA ALA A 285 -15.39 -30.18 -0.44
C ALA A 285 -16.25 -29.74 -1.65
N SER A 286 -15.92 -28.64 -2.34
CA SER A 286 -16.76 -28.12 -3.42
C SER A 286 -16.01 -27.32 -4.49
N TYR A 287 -16.57 -27.28 -5.70
CA TYR A 287 -16.19 -26.35 -6.76
C TYR A 287 -17.24 -25.24 -6.86
N GLU A 288 -16.83 -23.98 -6.80
CA GLU A 288 -17.76 -22.85 -6.78
C GLU A 288 -17.52 -21.94 -7.97
N VAL A 289 -18.58 -21.60 -8.71
CA VAL A 289 -18.57 -20.50 -9.68
C VAL A 289 -19.33 -19.34 -9.06
N ARG A 290 -18.70 -18.17 -8.96
CA ARG A 290 -19.28 -16.98 -8.32
C ARG A 290 -19.29 -15.79 -9.27
N ALA A 291 -20.35 -15.01 -9.20
CA ALA A 291 -20.41 -13.67 -9.76
C ALA A 291 -20.58 -12.64 -8.63
N ARG A 292 -20.24 -11.39 -8.93
CA ARG A 292 -20.45 -10.25 -8.06
C ARG A 292 -20.91 -9.08 -8.88
N ILE A 293 -22.03 -8.51 -8.49
CA ILE A 293 -22.62 -7.32 -9.10
C ILE A 293 -22.82 -6.32 -7.98
N GLY A 294 -22.12 -5.19 -8.05
CA GLY A 294 -22.20 -4.11 -7.08
C GLY A 294 -22.57 -2.81 -7.76
N TYR A 295 -23.42 -2.02 -7.11
CA TYR A 295 -23.73 -0.65 -7.49
C TYR A 295 -23.59 0.25 -6.27
N SER A 296 -22.82 1.32 -6.39
CA SER A 296 -22.65 2.30 -5.32
C SER A 296 -22.98 3.70 -5.83
N ILE A 297 -23.77 4.44 -5.07
CA ILE A 297 -24.04 5.86 -5.29
C ILE A 297 -23.63 6.66 -4.05
N THR A 298 -22.69 7.57 -4.23
CA THR A 298 -22.18 8.49 -3.21
C THR A 298 -22.90 9.84 -3.33
N GLY A 299 -23.05 10.57 -2.23
CA GLY A 299 -23.77 11.84 -2.21
C GLY A 299 -25.28 11.68 -2.43
N TRP A 300 -25.86 10.56 -1.97
CA TRP A 300 -27.30 10.35 -1.95
C TRP A 300 -27.70 9.43 -0.80
N PRO A 301 -28.76 9.74 -0.02
CA PRO A 301 -29.71 10.85 -0.17
C PRO A 301 -29.16 12.24 0.22
N SER A 302 -28.07 12.31 1.00
CA SER A 302 -27.35 13.57 1.26
C SER A 302 -25.90 13.51 0.75
N PRO A 303 -25.18 14.64 0.66
CA PRO A 303 -23.77 14.68 0.24
C PRO A 303 -22.82 13.79 1.06
N LEU A 304 -23.19 13.45 2.30
CA LEU A 304 -22.38 12.62 3.20
C LEU A 304 -22.73 11.13 3.12
N ASP A 305 -23.78 10.77 2.39
CA ASP A 305 -24.30 9.42 2.33
C ASP A 305 -23.72 8.62 1.16
N THR A 306 -23.54 7.33 1.37
CA THR A 306 -23.22 6.35 0.32
C THR A 306 -24.21 5.20 0.42
N VAL A 307 -24.92 4.93 -0.66
CA VAL A 307 -25.77 3.75 -0.81
C VAL A 307 -25.06 2.72 -1.67
N THR A 308 -24.96 1.50 -1.19
CA THR A 308 -24.34 0.38 -1.89
C THR A 308 -25.31 -0.79 -1.96
N ILE A 309 -25.47 -1.36 -3.15
CA ILE A 309 -26.19 -2.61 -3.40
C ILE A 309 -25.16 -3.62 -3.88
N ASP A 310 -25.10 -4.80 -3.28
CA ASP A 310 -24.12 -5.85 -3.59
C ASP A 310 -24.83 -7.20 -3.68
N LEU A 311 -24.78 -7.80 -4.86
CA LEU A 311 -25.38 -9.10 -5.18
C LEU A 311 -24.26 -10.09 -5.51
N ARG A 312 -24.27 -11.24 -4.84
CA ARG A 312 -23.29 -12.31 -5.01
C ARG A 312 -24.00 -13.65 -5.23
N PRO A 313 -24.41 -13.95 -6.47
CA PRO A 313 -24.84 -15.29 -6.80
C PRO A 313 -23.62 -16.18 -6.99
N ALA A 314 -23.71 -17.39 -6.49
CA ALA A 314 -22.72 -18.43 -6.70
C ALA A 314 -23.42 -19.77 -6.89
N TYR A 315 -22.73 -20.69 -7.54
CA TYR A 315 -23.20 -22.04 -7.79
C TYR A 315 -22.11 -22.99 -7.31
N ALA A 316 -22.43 -23.78 -6.29
CA ALA A 316 -21.51 -24.73 -5.68
C ALA A 316 -21.86 -26.15 -6.14
N LEU A 317 -20.84 -26.84 -6.63
CA LEU A 317 -20.85 -28.25 -6.97
C LEU A 317 -20.14 -29.00 -5.85
N LEU A 318 -20.87 -29.81 -5.08
CA LEU A 318 -20.23 -30.67 -4.08
C LEU A 318 -19.38 -31.74 -4.80
N ARG A 319 -18.22 -32.07 -4.23
CA ARG A 319 -17.29 -33.04 -4.85
C ARG A 319 -17.80 -34.47 -4.84
N ASP A 320 -18.83 -34.77 -4.04
CA ASP A 320 -19.58 -36.03 -4.11
C ASP A 320 -20.32 -36.22 -5.45
N GLY A 321 -20.42 -35.16 -6.27
CA GLY A 321 -21.04 -35.18 -7.59
C GLY A 321 -22.56 -35.25 -7.57
N THR A 322 -23.19 -35.24 -6.39
CA THR A 322 -24.61 -35.55 -6.23
C THR A 322 -25.49 -34.34 -5.97
N THR A 323 -24.94 -33.18 -5.63
CA THR A 323 -25.76 -32.01 -5.29
C THR A 323 -25.21 -30.71 -5.85
N TYR A 324 -26.06 -30.07 -6.65
CA TYR A 324 -25.88 -28.72 -7.17
C TYR A 324 -26.60 -27.75 -6.25
N VAL A 325 -25.91 -26.75 -5.69
CA VAL A 325 -26.57 -25.86 -4.74
C VAL A 325 -26.29 -24.38 -4.99
N PRO A 326 -27.34 -23.57 -5.27
CA PRO A 326 -27.17 -22.14 -5.47
C PRO A 326 -26.89 -21.46 -4.13
N ARG A 327 -25.99 -20.47 -4.16
CA ARG A 327 -25.66 -19.57 -3.07
C ARG A 327 -26.06 -18.17 -3.50
N ILE A 328 -26.82 -17.46 -2.68
CA ILE A 328 -27.19 -16.08 -2.98
C ILE A 328 -26.97 -15.24 -1.74
N ARG A 329 -26.27 -14.12 -1.93
CA ARG A 329 -26.19 -13.06 -0.94
C ARG A 329 -26.52 -11.73 -1.61
N ALA A 330 -27.61 -11.12 -1.16
CA ALA A 330 -28.05 -9.80 -1.60
C ALA A 330 -27.99 -8.84 -0.41
N LEU A 331 -27.26 -7.74 -0.55
CA LEU A 331 -27.09 -6.73 0.50
C LEU A 331 -27.40 -5.35 -0.06
N ALA A 332 -28.08 -4.53 0.74
CA ALA A 332 -28.19 -3.10 0.55
C ALA A 332 -27.67 -2.41 1.81
N LYS A 333 -26.79 -1.43 1.64
CA LYS A 333 -26.16 -0.70 2.74
C LYS A 333 -26.26 0.81 2.50
N LEU A 334 -26.73 1.54 3.48
CA LEU A 334 -26.64 3.00 3.57
C LEU A 334 -25.58 3.34 4.63
N GLU A 335 -24.55 4.07 4.25
CA GLU A 335 -23.50 4.56 5.14
C GLU A 335 -23.49 6.08 5.14
N ARG A 336 -23.49 6.69 6.33
CA ARG A 336 -23.37 8.14 6.53
C ARG A 336 -22.07 8.43 7.29
N MET A 337 -21.21 9.27 6.71
CA MET A 337 -20.11 9.87 7.46
C MET A 337 -20.61 11.06 8.27
N ASP A 338 -19.92 11.37 9.37
CA ASP A 338 -20.25 12.45 10.29
C ASP A 338 -21.73 12.44 10.69
N LEU A 339 -22.20 11.27 11.16
CA LEU A 339 -23.61 11.03 11.46
C LEU A 339 -24.19 12.07 12.44
N PHE A 340 -23.54 12.21 13.60
CA PHE A 340 -23.90 13.19 14.65
C PHE A 340 -22.72 14.06 15.06
N THR A 341 -21.49 13.57 14.85
CA THR A 341 -20.24 14.23 15.22
C THR A 341 -19.19 13.92 14.16
N THR A 342 -18.23 14.81 13.93
CA THR A 342 -17.10 14.58 13.03
C THR A 342 -16.42 13.24 13.34
N TYR A 343 -16.13 12.46 12.30
CA TYR A 343 -15.55 11.11 12.32
C TYR A 343 -16.43 9.96 12.82
N LEU A 344 -17.63 10.22 13.33
CA LEU A 344 -18.58 9.15 13.67
C LEU A 344 -19.30 8.70 12.39
N LYS A 345 -19.05 7.47 11.96
CA LYS A 345 -19.74 6.86 10.82
C LYS A 345 -20.90 5.99 11.31
N GLY A 346 -22.04 6.15 10.66
CA GLY A 346 -23.21 5.29 10.84
C GLY A 346 -23.48 4.44 9.62
N SER A 347 -23.98 3.23 9.82
CA SER A 347 -24.40 2.36 8.73
C SER A 347 -25.66 1.58 9.06
N ILE A 348 -26.51 1.43 8.05
CA ILE A 348 -27.66 0.53 8.04
C ILE A 348 -27.44 -0.44 6.89
N GLU A 349 -27.44 -1.74 7.18
CA GLU A 349 -27.32 -2.80 6.18
C GLU A 349 -28.54 -3.71 6.31
N GLY A 350 -29.18 -4.03 5.19
CA GLY A 350 -30.24 -5.02 5.09
C GLY A 350 -29.88 -6.01 4.00
N GLY A 351 -30.34 -7.25 4.13
CA GLY A 351 -30.04 -8.24 3.11
C GLY A 351 -30.78 -9.54 3.25
N TYR A 352 -30.48 -10.45 2.34
CA TYR A 352 -31.04 -11.78 2.27
C TYR A 352 -29.92 -12.76 1.92
N ASN A 353 -29.85 -13.85 2.69
CA ASN A 353 -28.92 -14.94 2.46
C ASN A 353 -29.68 -16.20 2.07
N TYR A 354 -29.12 -16.96 1.14
CA TYR A 354 -29.49 -18.34 0.84
C TYR A 354 -28.17 -19.11 0.74
N VAL A 355 -27.88 -19.90 1.78
CA VAL A 355 -26.59 -20.56 2.00
C VAL A 355 -26.83 -22.04 2.26
N PRO A 356 -26.55 -22.89 1.27
CA PRO A 356 -26.46 -24.33 1.42
C PRO A 356 -25.11 -24.74 1.98
N ILE A 357 -25.18 -25.62 2.97
CA ILE A 357 -24.05 -26.37 3.52
C ILE A 357 -24.38 -27.86 3.46
N GLU A 358 -23.39 -28.71 3.75
CA GLU A 358 -23.52 -30.17 3.65
C GLU A 358 -24.69 -30.75 4.48
N ALA A 359 -25.00 -30.14 5.63
CA ALA A 359 -26.04 -30.63 6.53
C ALA A 359 -27.45 -30.10 6.22
N TYR A 360 -27.57 -28.88 5.68
CA TYR A 360 -28.85 -28.20 5.44
C TYR A 360 -28.67 -26.96 4.55
N THR A 361 -29.78 -26.46 4.01
CA THR A 361 -29.86 -25.14 3.40
C THR A 361 -30.48 -24.13 4.36
N SER A 362 -29.74 -23.07 4.70
CA SER A 362 -30.23 -21.96 5.52
C SER A 362 -30.53 -20.74 4.67
N TYR A 363 -31.66 -20.08 4.94
CA TYR A 363 -32.02 -18.85 4.23
C TYR A 363 -32.77 -17.88 5.13
N GLY A 364 -32.74 -16.61 4.76
CA GLY A 364 -33.57 -15.60 5.38
C GLY A 364 -32.96 -14.20 5.42
N PRO A 365 -33.73 -13.22 5.93
CA PRO A 365 -33.33 -11.83 5.97
C PRO A 365 -32.34 -11.55 7.11
N LEU A 366 -31.51 -10.55 6.90
CA LEU A 366 -30.65 -9.95 7.91
C LEU A 366 -30.79 -8.43 7.91
N ALA A 367 -30.60 -7.83 9.06
CA ALA A 367 -30.39 -6.39 9.21
C ALA A 367 -29.26 -6.12 10.20
N ARG A 368 -28.48 -5.07 9.95
CA ARG A 368 -27.41 -4.60 10.81
C ARG A 368 -27.42 -3.09 10.92
N LEU A 369 -27.33 -2.61 12.14
CA LEU A 369 -27.00 -1.23 12.46
C LEU A 369 -25.55 -1.19 12.95
N GLY A 370 -24.80 -0.19 12.51
CA GLY A 370 -23.40 -0.04 12.85
C GLY A 370 -23.03 1.41 13.11
N LEU A 371 -22.19 1.61 14.12
CA LEU A 371 -21.51 2.85 14.44
C LEU A 371 -20.01 2.55 14.49
N SER A 372 -19.19 3.41 13.90
CA SER A 372 -17.74 3.30 14.00
C SER A 372 -17.10 4.66 14.15
N ARG A 373 -16.09 4.75 15.01
CA ARG A 373 -15.35 5.98 15.27
C ARG A 373 -13.86 5.66 15.44
N PRO A 374 -12.96 6.39 14.75
CA PRO A 374 -11.53 6.35 15.07
C PRO A 374 -11.30 7.00 16.45
N LEU A 375 -10.46 6.38 17.27
CA LEU A 375 -10.01 6.91 18.56
C LEU A 375 -8.55 7.33 18.45
N PHE A 376 -8.21 8.53 18.92
CA PHE A 376 -6.81 9.01 18.95
C PHE A 376 -6.07 8.86 17.60
N GLY A 377 -6.76 9.18 16.50
CA GLY A 377 -6.24 9.05 15.14
C GLY A 377 -6.82 7.86 14.36
N PRO A 378 -6.39 7.65 13.10
CA PRO A 378 -7.01 6.68 12.19
C PRO A 378 -6.67 5.21 12.50
N ARG A 379 -5.62 4.98 13.30
CA ARG A 379 -5.04 3.66 13.60
C ARG A 379 -5.85 2.86 14.62
N VAL A 380 -6.54 3.52 15.55
CA VAL A 380 -7.39 2.85 16.54
C VAL A 380 -8.85 3.13 16.22
N GLN A 381 -9.69 2.10 16.22
CA GLN A 381 -11.11 2.24 15.89
C GLN A 381 -11.95 1.47 16.89
N VAL A 382 -13.05 2.10 17.32
CA VAL A 382 -14.13 1.44 18.03
C VAL A 382 -15.33 1.30 17.11
N ARG A 383 -15.94 0.12 17.16
CA ARG A 383 -17.18 -0.19 16.44
C ARG A 383 -18.19 -0.72 17.44
N ALA A 384 -19.41 -0.26 17.31
CA ALA A 384 -20.57 -0.79 18.00
C ALA A 384 -21.65 -1.10 16.96
N GLY A 385 -22.44 -2.12 17.18
CA GLY A 385 -23.46 -2.52 16.23
C GLY A 385 -24.52 -3.38 16.86
N TRP A 386 -25.60 -3.56 16.11
CA TRP A 386 -26.68 -4.47 16.42
C TRP A 386 -27.01 -5.23 15.16
N LYS A 387 -26.96 -6.56 15.22
CA LYS A 387 -27.39 -7.44 14.13
C LYS A 387 -28.66 -8.16 14.52
N ILE A 388 -29.51 -8.42 13.53
CA ILE A 388 -30.65 -9.32 13.64
C ILE A 388 -30.75 -10.14 12.36
N GLU A 389 -30.84 -11.46 12.52
CA GLU A 389 -30.90 -12.43 11.44
C GLU A 389 -32.02 -13.43 11.75
N ARG A 390 -32.83 -13.74 10.74
CA ARG A 390 -33.83 -14.81 10.81
C ARG A 390 -33.39 -15.92 9.85
N TYR A 391 -33.24 -17.12 10.39
CA TYR A 391 -32.90 -18.31 9.62
C TYR A 391 -34.11 -19.22 9.53
N GLU A 392 -34.36 -19.73 8.34
CA GLU A 392 -35.18 -20.89 8.08
C GLU A 392 -34.31 -21.96 7.42
N PHE A 393 -34.66 -23.22 7.64
CA PHE A 393 -33.88 -24.36 7.20
C PHE A 393 -34.72 -25.23 6.27
N ARG A 394 -34.08 -25.80 5.26
CA ARG A 394 -34.66 -26.77 4.33
C ARG A 394 -33.57 -27.71 3.82
N ASP A 395 -33.97 -28.69 3.02
CA ASP A 395 -33.04 -29.63 2.37
C ASP A 395 -32.07 -30.26 3.38
N LEU A 396 -32.60 -30.74 4.52
CA LEU A 396 -31.80 -31.42 5.53
C LEU A 396 -31.20 -32.70 4.94
N ASN A 397 -29.93 -32.93 5.22
CA ASN A 397 -29.26 -34.16 4.82
C ASN A 397 -29.97 -35.37 5.46
N PRO A 398 -30.28 -36.44 4.71
CA PRO A 398 -30.94 -37.64 5.25
C PRO A 398 -30.20 -38.29 6.44
N LEU A 399 -28.90 -38.03 6.60
CA LEU A 399 -28.10 -38.47 7.75
C LEU A 399 -28.45 -37.74 9.05
N VAL A 400 -29.15 -36.61 8.98
CA VAL A 400 -29.65 -35.86 10.13
C VAL A 400 -31.06 -36.35 10.44
N ASP A 401 -31.18 -37.26 11.40
CA ASP A 401 -32.47 -37.78 11.84
C ASP A 401 -33.36 -36.69 12.45
N GLU A 402 -34.67 -36.97 12.52
CA GLU A 402 -35.67 -35.99 12.95
C GLU A 402 -35.41 -35.49 14.39
N MET A 403 -34.98 -36.39 15.28
CA MET A 403 -34.62 -36.02 16.65
C MET A 403 -33.41 -35.09 16.70
N THR A 404 -32.37 -35.34 15.89
CA THR A 404 -31.20 -34.45 15.82
C THR A 404 -31.58 -33.11 15.20
N ALA A 405 -32.43 -33.10 14.17
CA ALA A 405 -32.95 -31.88 13.59
C ALA A 405 -33.70 -31.03 14.62
N MET A 406 -34.61 -31.63 15.40
CA MET A 406 -35.33 -30.94 16.49
C MET A 406 -34.39 -30.45 17.59
N ARG A 407 -33.42 -31.27 18.02
CA ARG A 407 -32.43 -30.90 19.05
C ARG A 407 -31.54 -29.73 18.63
N LEU A 408 -31.18 -29.67 17.35
CA LEU A 408 -30.42 -28.57 16.75
C LEU A 408 -31.30 -27.37 16.36
N GLY A 409 -32.63 -27.49 16.54
CA GLY A 409 -33.62 -26.48 16.19
C GLY A 409 -33.75 -26.22 14.69
N LEU A 410 -33.33 -27.16 13.84
CA LEU A 410 -33.38 -27.03 12.37
C LEU A 410 -34.80 -27.26 11.82
N ASP A 411 -35.73 -27.71 12.66
CA ASP A 411 -37.15 -27.91 12.37
C ASP A 411 -37.98 -26.61 12.38
N ARG A 412 -37.40 -25.51 12.88
CA ARG A 412 -38.12 -24.26 13.13
C ARG A 412 -37.34 -23.03 12.69
N ALA A 413 -38.07 -21.94 12.45
CA ALA A 413 -37.44 -20.65 12.19
C ALA A 413 -36.70 -20.15 13.44
N GLN A 414 -35.45 -19.75 13.26
CA GLN A 414 -34.59 -19.22 14.31
C GLN A 414 -34.36 -17.72 14.13
N ARG A 415 -34.40 -16.96 15.22
CA ARG A 415 -34.08 -15.53 15.24
C ARG A 415 -32.89 -15.30 16.15
N ASN A 416 -31.77 -14.90 15.55
CA ASN A 416 -30.58 -14.49 16.26
C ASN A 416 -30.44 -12.98 16.17
N ALA A 417 -30.27 -12.32 17.31
CA ALA A 417 -29.90 -10.92 17.32
C ALA A 417 -28.78 -10.72 18.33
N ALA A 418 -27.86 -9.79 18.07
CA ALA A 418 -26.76 -9.55 18.97
C ALA A 418 -26.30 -8.09 18.92
N PHE A 419 -25.98 -7.55 20.09
CA PHE A 419 -25.12 -6.38 20.16
C PHE A 419 -23.69 -6.80 19.85
N GLN A 420 -22.99 -6.03 19.02
CA GLN A 420 -21.64 -6.33 18.58
C GLN A 420 -20.74 -5.15 18.94
N GLN A 421 -19.59 -5.43 19.53
CA GLN A 421 -18.56 -4.43 19.80
C GLN A 421 -17.25 -4.91 19.21
N ALA A 422 -16.47 -4.00 18.63
CA ALA A 422 -15.14 -4.31 18.16
C ALA A 422 -14.17 -3.18 18.48
N PHE A 423 -13.01 -3.55 18.98
CA PHE A 423 -11.86 -2.67 19.14
C PHE A 423 -10.78 -3.11 18.15
N VAL A 424 -10.33 -2.19 17.30
CA VAL A 424 -9.38 -2.46 16.21
C VAL A 424 -8.18 -1.55 16.36
N ILE A 425 -6.98 -2.10 16.26
CA ILE A 425 -5.72 -1.39 16.12
C ILE A 425 -5.10 -1.82 14.79
N ASP A 426 -4.83 -0.88 13.90
CA ASP A 426 -4.17 -1.12 12.62
C ASP A 426 -2.92 -0.24 12.50
N LEU A 427 -1.75 -0.86 12.69
CA LEU A 427 -0.42 -0.25 12.62
C LEU A 427 0.35 -0.72 11.38
N ARG A 428 -0.34 -1.31 10.39
CA ARG A 428 0.28 -1.74 9.15
C ARG A 428 0.67 -0.53 8.30
N ASP A 429 1.78 -0.66 7.60
CA ASP A 429 2.26 0.29 6.61
C ASP A 429 1.33 0.42 5.39
N ASP A 430 0.85 -0.71 4.88
CA ASP A 430 -0.12 -0.79 3.79
C ASP A 430 -1.30 -1.73 4.14
N LEU A 431 -2.50 -1.39 3.69
CA LEU A 431 -3.73 -2.13 3.98
C LEU A 431 -3.90 -3.39 3.13
N ILE A 432 -3.33 -3.38 1.91
CA ILE A 432 -3.48 -4.38 0.84
C ILE A 432 -2.24 -5.27 0.78
N GLU A 433 -1.05 -4.68 0.76
CA GLU A 433 0.24 -5.36 0.66
C GLU A 433 1.16 -4.97 1.84
N PRO A 434 0.80 -5.34 3.08
CA PRO A 434 1.57 -4.97 4.27
C PRO A 434 2.96 -5.63 4.26
N GLN A 435 4.00 -4.82 4.46
CA GLN A 435 5.38 -5.30 4.60
C GLN A 435 5.85 -5.22 6.06
N LEU A 436 5.31 -4.26 6.81
CA LEU A 436 5.64 -4.03 8.22
C LEU A 436 4.40 -3.63 9.02
N GLY A 437 4.26 -4.23 10.20
CA GLY A 437 3.34 -3.75 11.23
C GLY A 437 2.40 -4.80 11.79
N LEU A 438 1.40 -4.32 12.54
CA LEU A 438 0.50 -5.14 13.34
C LEU A 438 -0.96 -4.76 13.10
N TYR A 439 -1.82 -5.76 12.93
CA TYR A 439 -3.28 -5.63 13.02
C TYR A 439 -3.78 -6.42 14.22
N ALA A 440 -4.60 -5.80 15.06
CA ALA A 440 -5.28 -6.44 16.17
C ALA A 440 -6.76 -6.08 16.17
N GLU A 441 -7.63 -7.07 16.33
CA GLU A 441 -9.07 -6.88 16.50
C GLU A 441 -9.57 -7.74 17.64
N ALA A 442 -10.31 -7.14 18.56
CA ALA A 442 -11.05 -7.84 19.60
C ALA A 442 -12.54 -7.58 19.38
N ARG A 443 -13.31 -8.64 19.09
CA ARG A 443 -14.76 -8.55 18.85
C ARG A 443 -15.55 -9.28 19.93
N VAL A 444 -16.56 -8.62 20.47
CA VAL A 444 -17.56 -9.20 21.38
C VAL A 444 -18.91 -9.20 20.67
N ALA A 445 -19.69 -10.27 20.84
CA ALA A 445 -21.08 -10.33 20.41
C ALA A 445 -21.96 -10.92 21.52
N GLU A 446 -23.03 -10.20 21.87
CA GLU A 446 -23.92 -10.54 22.97
C GLU A 446 -25.33 -10.78 22.42
N GLY A 447 -25.69 -12.06 22.30
CA GLY A 447 -27.06 -12.45 21.98
C GLY A 447 -27.89 -12.48 23.25
N THR A 448 -28.94 -11.66 23.34
CA THR A 448 -29.83 -11.63 24.49
C THR A 448 -31.27 -11.37 24.06
N ARG A 449 -32.24 -11.59 24.95
CA ARG A 449 -33.63 -11.18 24.72
C ARG A 449 -33.78 -9.68 24.43
N TYR A 450 -32.91 -8.85 25.02
CA TYR A 450 -32.91 -7.39 24.83
C TYR A 450 -32.40 -7.01 23.44
N ALA A 451 -31.47 -7.77 22.88
CA ALA A 451 -31.09 -7.64 21.49
C ALA A 451 -32.19 -8.13 20.53
N GLY A 452 -33.21 -8.85 21.02
CA GLY A 452 -34.26 -9.49 20.21
C GLY A 452 -33.95 -10.95 19.84
N SER A 453 -32.91 -11.54 20.43
CA SER A 453 -32.48 -12.91 20.16
C SER A 453 -33.36 -13.94 20.87
N GLN A 454 -33.54 -15.10 20.24
CA GLN A 454 -34.05 -16.30 20.94
C GLN A 454 -32.97 -16.98 21.80
N TYR A 455 -31.71 -16.58 21.61
CA TYR A 455 -30.54 -17.18 22.22
C TYR A 455 -29.94 -16.23 23.27
N ASN A 456 -29.36 -16.80 24.33
CA ASN A 456 -28.63 -16.05 25.34
C ASN A 456 -27.17 -16.51 25.35
N TYR A 457 -26.26 -15.68 24.81
CA TYR A 457 -24.85 -15.99 24.68
C TYR A 457 -23.96 -14.75 24.66
N VAL A 458 -22.69 -14.97 24.98
CA VAL A 458 -21.60 -14.01 24.76
C VAL A 458 -20.51 -14.72 23.96
N GLN A 459 -20.06 -14.09 22.87
CA GLN A 459 -18.98 -14.57 22.01
C GLN A 459 -17.83 -13.57 22.04
N PHE A 460 -16.60 -14.04 22.20
CA PHE A 460 -15.38 -13.24 22.12
C PHE A 460 -14.43 -13.80 21.05
N THR A 461 -14.04 -12.95 20.11
CA THR A 461 -13.23 -13.31 18.94
C THR A 461 -12.03 -12.37 18.81
N PRO A 462 -10.85 -12.74 19.33
CA PRO A 462 -9.61 -12.04 19.06
C PRO A 462 -8.99 -12.46 17.71
N GLU A 463 -8.43 -11.49 17.00
CA GLU A 463 -7.64 -11.70 15.79
C GLU A 463 -6.39 -10.81 15.80
N LEU A 464 -5.23 -11.42 15.53
CA LEU A 464 -3.93 -10.76 15.43
C LEU A 464 -3.28 -11.11 14.10
N ARG A 465 -2.67 -10.12 13.44
CA ARG A 465 -1.84 -10.32 12.25
C ARG A 465 -0.56 -9.48 12.37
N GLY A 466 0.60 -10.10 12.17
CA GLY A 466 1.89 -9.43 12.22
C GLY A 466 2.67 -9.63 10.92
N TYR A 467 3.40 -8.58 10.51
CA TYR A 467 4.22 -8.54 9.30
C TYR A 467 5.58 -7.96 9.64
N ALA A 468 6.65 -8.65 9.24
CA ALA A 468 8.02 -8.20 9.45
C ALA A 468 8.88 -8.49 8.20
N PRO A 469 9.62 -7.50 7.67
CA PRO A 469 10.52 -7.71 6.55
C PRO A 469 11.80 -8.43 7.02
N LEU A 470 12.25 -9.39 6.22
CA LEU A 470 13.49 -10.14 6.36
C LEU A 470 14.23 -10.14 5.01
N GLY A 471 14.91 -9.03 4.72
CA GLY A 471 15.51 -8.79 3.41
C GLY A 471 14.45 -8.65 2.32
N PRO A 472 14.49 -9.43 1.22
CA PRO A 472 13.49 -9.39 0.16
C PRO A 472 12.20 -10.17 0.49
N VAL A 473 12.11 -10.80 1.67
CA VAL A 473 10.98 -11.65 2.09
C VAL A 473 10.22 -10.96 3.22
N VAL A 474 8.90 -11.08 3.26
CA VAL A 474 8.08 -10.65 4.41
C VAL A 474 7.58 -11.88 5.15
N VAL A 475 7.87 -11.96 6.45
CA VAL A 475 7.32 -12.97 7.34
C VAL A 475 5.96 -12.47 7.84
N ALA A 476 4.92 -13.25 7.59
CA ALA A 476 3.55 -12.93 8.00
C ALA A 476 2.98 -14.02 8.92
N ALA A 477 2.38 -13.60 10.04
CA ALA A 477 1.69 -14.49 10.97
C ALA A 477 0.27 -14.01 11.21
N ARG A 478 -0.69 -14.95 11.32
CA ARG A 478 -2.08 -14.67 11.69
C ARG A 478 -2.55 -15.64 12.75
N VAL A 479 -3.10 -15.11 13.83
CA VAL A 479 -3.72 -15.87 14.92
C VAL A 479 -5.15 -15.40 15.08
N ARG A 480 -6.10 -16.33 15.11
CA ARG A 480 -7.51 -16.04 15.36
C ARG A 480 -8.06 -17.05 16.34
N GLY A 481 -8.71 -16.57 17.39
CA GLY A 481 -9.36 -17.38 18.42
C GLY A 481 -10.86 -17.10 18.51
N GLY A 482 -11.57 -17.95 19.22
CA GLY A 482 -12.99 -17.77 19.53
C GLY A 482 -13.35 -18.51 20.80
N THR A 483 -14.02 -17.83 21.73
CA THR A 483 -14.64 -18.44 22.91
C THR A 483 -16.07 -17.96 23.02
N PHE A 484 -16.94 -18.78 23.58
CA PHE A 484 -18.33 -18.41 23.81
C PHE A 484 -18.87 -19.02 25.09
N TYR A 485 -19.83 -18.33 25.69
CA TYR A 485 -20.58 -18.76 26.84
C TYR A 485 -22.08 -18.70 26.54
N GLY A 486 -22.85 -19.66 27.04
CA GLY A 486 -24.30 -19.74 26.82
C GLY A 486 -24.68 -20.49 25.53
N ALA A 487 -25.95 -20.33 25.14
CA ALA A 487 -26.55 -21.06 24.03
C ALA A 487 -26.34 -20.30 22.71
N VAL A 488 -25.25 -20.58 22.00
CA VAL A 488 -24.99 -20.01 20.66
C VAL A 488 -25.71 -20.84 19.59
N PRO A 489 -26.42 -20.22 18.63
CA PRO A 489 -27.04 -20.95 17.53
C PRO A 489 -26.00 -21.67 16.66
N THR A 490 -26.39 -22.82 16.09
CA THR A 490 -25.51 -23.67 15.27
C THR A 490 -24.87 -22.90 14.10
N THR A 491 -25.59 -21.92 13.54
CA THR A 491 -25.13 -21.06 12.44
C THR A 491 -24.01 -20.08 12.83
N GLU A 492 -23.83 -19.78 14.13
CA GLU A 492 -22.86 -18.80 14.64
C GLU A 492 -21.70 -19.44 15.40
N ARG A 493 -21.62 -20.77 15.42
CA ARG A 493 -20.49 -21.48 16.05
C ARG A 493 -19.18 -21.21 15.30
N TYR A 494 -18.07 -21.33 16.03
CA TYR A 494 -16.75 -21.25 15.42
C TYR A 494 -16.43 -22.56 14.70
N PHE A 495 -15.84 -22.44 13.51
CA PHE A 495 -15.36 -23.58 12.74
C PHE A 495 -13.94 -23.32 12.22
N GLY A 496 -13.20 -24.40 11.99
CA GLY A 496 -11.89 -24.38 11.35
C GLY A 496 -11.95 -24.69 9.85
N GLY A 497 -10.79 -24.68 9.20
CA GLY A 497 -10.62 -25.09 7.80
C GLY A 497 -11.04 -24.09 6.73
N GLY A 498 -10.79 -24.44 5.47
CA GLY A 498 -11.03 -23.62 4.29
C GLY A 498 -9.94 -22.59 4.00
N ALA A 499 -10.08 -21.93 2.85
CA ALA A 499 -9.07 -20.99 2.33
C ALA A 499 -8.80 -19.77 3.22
N SER A 500 -9.75 -19.41 4.09
CA SER A 500 -9.72 -18.21 4.93
C SER A 500 -9.26 -18.45 6.38
N SER A 501 -9.04 -19.71 6.79
CA SER A 501 -8.50 -20.07 8.10
C SER A 501 -7.30 -21.02 7.96
N GLN A 502 -7.52 -22.33 7.98
CA GLN A 502 -6.50 -23.37 7.87
C GLN A 502 -6.58 -24.01 6.47
N ARG A 503 -5.76 -23.50 5.55
CA ARG A 503 -5.66 -24.05 4.18
C ARG A 503 -5.27 -25.53 4.23
N GLY A 504 -5.83 -26.32 3.33
CA GLY A 504 -5.63 -27.77 3.27
C GLY A 504 -6.70 -28.60 3.98
N PHE A 505 -7.54 -27.98 4.82
CA PHE A 505 -8.73 -28.61 5.39
C PHE A 505 -10.01 -28.09 4.73
N PRO A 506 -11.09 -28.89 4.65
CA PRO A 506 -12.38 -28.44 4.15
C PRO A 506 -12.95 -27.31 5.01
N GLU A 507 -13.78 -26.46 4.40
CA GLU A 507 -14.48 -25.40 5.13
C GLU A 507 -15.41 -25.99 6.20
N ARG A 508 -15.43 -25.36 7.39
CA ARG A 508 -16.26 -25.71 8.54
C ARG A 508 -15.95 -27.08 9.21
N ARG A 509 -14.66 -27.38 9.40
CA ARG A 509 -14.20 -28.52 10.21
C ARG A 509 -14.37 -28.28 11.71
#